data_AF-W4LMK8-F1
#
_entry.id   AF-W4LMK8-F1
#
_cell.length_a   1.000
_cell.length_b   1.000
_cell.length_c   1.000
_cell.angle_alpha   90.00
_cell.angle_beta   90.00
_cell.angle_gamma   90.00
#
_symmetry.space_group_name_H-M   'P 1'
#
loop_
_entity.id
_entity.type
_entity.pdbx_description
1 polymer ?
#
loop_
_entity_poly.entity_id
_entity_poly.type
_entity_poly.pdbx_seq_one_letter_code
_entity_poly.pdbx_strand_id
1 'polypeptide(L)'
;MKDKERLPYSKNPAMPRRLFMQAAASVAAITAMAPNAFARNFGPGAEPVRYPDPDIVALDKRFKAKLGNTPIRRLYHGTLWAEGPAWNGVGRYLIWSDIPNNEQLRWIEEDGHVSRRFRFPSGNSNGNTFDFQGRQIACEHGNRRVARYEYDGSITVLADTF
;
A
#
# COMPACT_ATOMS: atom_id res chain seq x y z
N MET A 1 -43.38 66.41 -3.64
CA MET A 1 -43.72 65.07 -4.16
C MET A 1 -42.64 64.72 -5.18
N LYS A 2 -41.62 63.94 -4.78
CA LYS A 2 -40.46 63.60 -5.63
C LYS A 2 -40.71 62.21 -6.23
N ASP A 3 -40.77 62.13 -7.54
CA ASP A 3 -40.87 60.87 -8.28
C ASP A 3 -39.62 60.03 -8.05
N LYS A 4 -39.81 58.84 -7.46
CA LYS A 4 -38.77 57.82 -7.34
C LYS A 4 -38.75 57.03 -8.64
N GLU A 5 -37.75 57.28 -9.49
CA GLU A 5 -37.41 56.37 -10.59
C GLU A 5 -37.10 54.97 -10.01
N ARG A 6 -37.88 53.96 -10.40
CA ARG A 6 -37.55 52.56 -10.12
C ARG A 6 -36.45 52.14 -11.08
N LEU A 7 -35.28 51.80 -10.55
CA LEU A 7 -34.23 51.10 -11.29
C LEU A 7 -34.79 49.80 -11.89
N PRO A 8 -34.45 49.44 -13.14
CA PRO A 8 -34.92 48.19 -13.73
C PRO A 8 -34.34 46.99 -12.98
N TYR A 9 -35.22 46.06 -12.60
CA TYR A 9 -34.83 44.77 -12.03
C TYR A 9 -34.03 43.99 -13.08
N SER A 10 -32.72 43.90 -12.88
CA SER A 10 -31.86 43.00 -13.65
C SER A 10 -32.33 41.56 -13.42
N LYS A 11 -32.99 40.96 -14.42
CA LYS A 11 -33.12 39.51 -14.45
C LYS A 11 -31.72 38.96 -14.63
N ASN A 12 -31.10 38.44 -13.57
CA ASN A 12 -29.92 37.60 -13.70
C ASN A 12 -30.23 36.54 -14.77
N PRO A 13 -29.51 36.47 -15.90
CA PRO A 13 -29.77 35.45 -16.89
C PRO A 13 -29.48 34.12 -16.22
N ALA A 14 -30.52 33.31 -16.01
CA ALA A 14 -30.36 31.94 -15.55
C ALA A 14 -29.40 31.25 -16.52
N MET A 15 -28.35 30.63 -15.97
CA MET A 15 -27.33 29.94 -16.76
C MET A 15 -27.99 29.05 -17.82
N PRO A 16 -27.67 29.22 -19.12
CA PRO A 16 -28.26 28.41 -20.16
C PRO A 16 -28.01 26.93 -19.87
N ARG A 17 -29.06 26.09 -19.93
CA ARG A 17 -28.96 24.64 -19.61
C ARG A 17 -27.81 23.96 -20.34
N ARG A 18 -27.53 24.35 -21.59
CA ARG A 18 -26.41 23.82 -22.37
C ARG A 18 -25.05 24.16 -21.76
N LEU A 19 -24.88 25.39 -21.28
CA LEU A 19 -23.67 25.84 -20.61
C LEU A 19 -23.50 25.15 -19.24
N PHE A 20 -24.60 24.99 -18.50
CA PHE A 20 -24.61 24.22 -17.25
C PHE A 20 -24.22 22.75 -17.47
N MET A 21 -24.79 22.09 -18.49
CA MET A 21 -24.46 20.69 -18.82
C MET A 21 -23.00 20.54 -19.28
N GLN A 22 -22.48 21.48 -20.07
CA GLN A 22 -21.07 21.49 -20.47
C GLN A 22 -20.15 21.66 -19.26
N ALA A 23 -20.44 22.62 -18.38
CA ALA A 23 -19.66 22.83 -17.16
C ALA A 23 -19.71 21.60 -16.23
N ALA A 24 -20.90 21.03 -16.02
CA ALA A 24 -21.09 19.84 -15.17
C ALA A 24 -20.34 18.61 -15.74
N ALA A 25 -20.39 18.38 -17.05
CA ALA A 25 -19.64 17.31 -17.69
C ALA A 25 -18.12 17.52 -17.60
N SER A 26 -17.65 18.76 -17.74
CA SER A 26 -16.22 19.12 -17.61
C SER A 26 -15.70 18.84 -16.20
N VAL A 27 -16.44 19.28 -15.18
CA VAL A 27 -16.10 19.03 -13.77
C VAL A 27 -16.12 17.53 -13.48
N ALA A 28 -17.16 16.82 -13.92
CA ALA A 28 -17.29 15.38 -13.74
C ALA A 28 -16.10 14.61 -14.36
N ALA A 29 -15.70 14.96 -15.58
CA ALA A 29 -14.56 14.35 -16.27
C ALA A 29 -13.23 14.60 -15.52
N ILE A 30 -12.99 15.82 -15.05
CA ILE A 30 -11.80 16.16 -14.25
C ILE A 30 -11.80 15.36 -12.94
N THR A 31 -12.91 15.31 -12.22
CA THR A 31 -13.01 14.54 -10.97
C THR A 31 -12.85 13.04 -11.19
N ALA A 32 -13.33 12.50 -12.32
CA ALA A 32 -13.19 11.09 -12.65
C ALA A 32 -11.75 10.69 -13.04
N MET A 33 -10.97 11.62 -13.61
CA MET A 33 -9.58 11.39 -13.99
C MET A 33 -8.57 11.69 -12.86
N ALA A 34 -8.96 12.47 -11.86
CA ALA A 34 -8.12 12.85 -10.73
C ALA A 34 -7.43 11.66 -10.02
N PRO A 35 -8.09 10.53 -9.70
CA PRO A 35 -7.45 9.45 -8.95
C PRO A 35 -6.26 8.83 -9.70
N ASN A 36 -6.39 8.68 -11.03
CA ASN A 36 -5.32 8.18 -11.88
C ASN A 36 -4.23 9.23 -12.13
N ALA A 37 -4.60 10.52 -12.15
CA ALA A 37 -3.65 11.62 -12.29
C ALA A 37 -2.74 11.79 -11.05
N PHE A 38 -3.19 11.35 -9.86
CA PHE A 38 -2.41 11.43 -8.62
C PHE A 38 -1.80 10.09 -8.17
N ALA A 39 -2.15 8.97 -8.81
CA ALA A 39 -1.55 7.69 -8.48
C ALA A 39 -0.09 7.62 -8.96
N ARG A 40 0.83 7.34 -8.05
CA ARG A 40 2.25 7.18 -8.38
C ARG A 40 2.44 5.98 -9.30
N ASN A 41 3.12 6.20 -10.43
CA ASN A 41 3.53 5.13 -11.32
C ASN A 41 4.76 4.41 -10.74
N PHE A 42 4.68 3.10 -10.60
CA PHE A 42 5.79 2.22 -10.18
C PHE A 42 6.13 1.19 -11.27
N GLY A 43 5.73 1.45 -12.51
CA GLY A 43 6.03 0.61 -13.67
C GLY A 43 7.45 0.86 -14.21
N PRO A 44 7.94 0.03 -15.15
CA PRO A 44 9.28 0.15 -15.72
C PRO A 44 9.59 1.48 -16.42
N GLY A 45 8.56 2.20 -16.90
CA GLY A 45 8.69 3.53 -17.50
C GLY A 45 8.21 4.66 -16.59
N ALA A 46 8.20 4.46 -15.27
CA ALA A 46 7.83 5.51 -14.33
C ALA A 46 8.83 6.67 -14.37
N GLU A 47 8.31 7.90 -14.21
CA GLU A 47 9.14 9.09 -14.07
C GLU A 47 10.13 8.94 -12.90
N PRO A 48 11.40 9.35 -13.06
CA PRO A 48 12.36 9.33 -11.97
C PRO A 48 11.85 10.14 -10.77
N VAL A 49 11.88 9.51 -9.59
CA VAL A 49 11.47 10.15 -8.35
C VAL A 49 12.52 11.17 -7.95
N ARG A 50 12.11 12.44 -7.80
CA ARG A 50 13.01 13.47 -7.27
C ARG A 50 13.16 13.36 -5.76
N TYR A 51 14.35 13.68 -5.29
CA TYR A 51 14.68 13.74 -3.87
C TYR A 51 14.49 15.14 -3.28
N PRO A 52 14.09 15.25 -2.00
CA PRO A 52 13.57 14.16 -1.18
C PRO A 52 12.23 13.67 -1.72
N ASP A 53 11.94 12.38 -1.55
CA ASP A 53 10.67 11.80 -1.99
C ASP A 53 9.49 12.59 -1.37
N PRO A 54 8.59 13.15 -2.19
CA PRO A 54 7.49 13.99 -1.71
C PRO A 54 6.49 13.23 -0.84
N ASP A 55 6.43 11.90 -0.98
CA ASP A 55 5.51 11.05 -0.21
C ASP A 55 6.07 10.67 1.18
N ILE A 56 7.34 10.97 1.45
CA ILE A 56 7.95 10.75 2.77
C ILE A 56 7.86 12.06 3.58
N VAL A 57 6.74 12.26 4.28
CA VAL A 57 6.48 13.47 5.07
C VAL A 57 6.81 13.24 6.54
N ALA A 58 7.75 14.03 7.10
CA ALA A 58 8.04 14.01 8.53
C ALA A 58 7.13 15.00 9.26
N LEU A 59 6.21 14.51 10.09
CA LEU A 59 5.26 15.34 10.85
C LEU A 59 5.85 15.87 12.17
N ASP A 60 6.83 15.17 12.74
CA ASP A 60 7.48 15.52 14.00
C ASP A 60 8.99 15.66 13.81
N LYS A 61 9.57 16.73 14.37
CA LYS A 61 11.01 17.01 14.31
C LYS A 61 11.89 15.89 14.90
N ARG A 62 11.34 15.02 15.76
CA ARG A 62 12.01 13.85 16.34
C ARG A 62 12.20 12.73 15.33
N PHE A 63 11.43 12.69 14.24
CA PHE A 63 11.61 11.70 13.19
C PHE A 63 12.84 12.04 12.33
N LYS A 64 13.99 11.49 12.70
CA LYS A 64 15.28 11.70 12.01
C LYS A 64 15.64 10.60 11.00
N ALA A 65 14.90 9.48 10.99
CA ALA A 65 15.20 8.32 10.16
C ALA A 65 14.89 8.49 8.66
N LYS A 66 14.45 9.67 8.22
CA LYS A 66 14.23 9.97 6.79
C LYS A 66 15.59 10.06 6.08
N LEU A 67 15.89 9.09 5.23
CA LEU A 67 17.02 9.17 4.32
C LEU A 67 16.65 10.07 3.13
N GLY A 68 17.24 11.27 3.05
CA GLY A 68 16.83 12.30 2.09
C GLY A 68 17.04 11.96 0.62
N ASN A 69 17.85 10.94 0.33
CA ASN A 69 18.23 10.49 -1.01
C ASN A 69 17.66 9.10 -1.36
N THR A 70 16.64 8.62 -0.64
CA THR A 70 15.96 7.36 -0.98
C THR A 70 14.50 7.59 -1.37
N PRO A 71 14.00 6.93 -2.42
CA PRO A 71 12.60 6.94 -2.77
C PRO A 71 11.87 5.74 -2.14
N ILE A 72 10.54 5.82 -2.07
CA ILE A 72 9.68 4.65 -1.90
C ILE A 72 9.79 3.79 -3.16
N ARG A 73 10.04 2.49 -2.97
CA ARG A 73 10.11 1.49 -4.05
C ARG A 73 9.04 0.43 -3.85
N ARG A 74 8.36 0.05 -4.92
CA ARG A 74 7.45 -1.10 -4.94
C ARG A 74 8.26 -2.36 -5.25
N LEU A 75 8.38 -3.25 -4.27
CA LEU A 75 9.07 -4.54 -4.44
C LEU A 75 8.19 -5.58 -5.15
N TYR A 76 6.87 -5.55 -4.90
CA TYR A 76 5.94 -6.53 -5.44
C TYR A 76 4.52 -5.97 -5.60
N HIS A 77 3.73 -6.60 -6.46
CA HIS A 77 2.27 -6.41 -6.56
C HIS A 77 1.62 -7.73 -6.99
N GLY A 78 0.31 -7.87 -6.78
CA GLY A 78 -0.45 -9.06 -7.18
C GLY A 78 -0.79 -10.02 -6.04
N THR A 79 -0.52 -9.64 -4.79
CA THR A 79 -1.14 -10.28 -3.62
C THR A 79 -2.61 -9.87 -3.50
N LEU A 80 -3.45 -10.75 -2.95
CA LEU A 80 -4.81 -10.37 -2.56
C LEU A 80 -4.81 -9.56 -1.26
N TRP A 81 -4.03 -10.00 -0.27
CA TRP A 81 -3.83 -9.27 0.97
C TRP A 81 -2.46 -9.57 1.55
N ALA A 82 -1.53 -8.63 1.37
CA ALA A 82 -0.18 -8.70 1.90
C ALA A 82 -0.16 -8.27 3.38
N GLU A 83 0.33 -9.14 4.26
CA GLU A 83 0.45 -8.88 5.70
C GLU A 83 1.70 -9.53 6.30
N GLY A 84 1.98 -9.17 7.55
CA GLY A 84 3.02 -9.78 8.37
C GLY A 84 4.42 -9.79 7.73
N PRO A 85 4.95 -8.64 7.29
CA PRO A 85 6.32 -8.57 6.80
C PRO A 85 7.32 -8.88 7.90
N ALA A 86 8.31 -9.73 7.63
CA ALA A 86 9.41 -10.01 8.55
C ALA A 86 10.76 -10.14 7.83
N TRP A 87 11.79 -9.49 8.37
CA TRP A 87 13.14 -9.50 7.81
C TRP A 87 14.02 -10.54 8.50
N ASN A 88 14.69 -11.39 7.72
CA ASN A 88 15.76 -12.25 8.22
C ASN A 88 17.12 -11.61 7.94
N GLY A 89 17.81 -11.16 9.00
CA GLY A 89 19.09 -10.46 8.84
C GLY A 89 20.25 -11.34 8.36
N VAL A 90 20.26 -12.62 8.70
CA VAL A 90 21.34 -13.55 8.29
C VAL A 90 21.14 -14.01 6.85
N GLY A 91 19.91 -14.38 6.50
CA GLY A 91 19.54 -14.82 5.16
C GLY A 91 19.28 -13.69 4.17
N ARG A 92 19.23 -12.44 4.65
CA ARG A 92 19.04 -11.22 3.83
C ARG A 92 17.80 -11.28 2.93
N TYR A 93 16.67 -11.67 3.52
CA TYR A 93 15.40 -11.74 2.81
C TYR A 93 14.24 -11.19 3.64
N LEU A 94 13.26 -10.63 2.94
CA LEU A 94 11.97 -10.21 3.51
C LEU A 94 10.93 -11.27 3.15
N ILE A 95 10.19 -11.75 4.13
CA ILE A 95 8.97 -12.54 3.90
C ILE A 95 7.73 -11.71 4.18
N TRP A 96 6.60 -12.09 3.58
CA TRP A 96 5.27 -11.65 3.94
C TRP A 96 4.25 -12.68 3.48
N SER A 97 3.03 -12.62 4.02
CA SER A 97 1.95 -13.53 3.67
C SER A 97 1.00 -12.91 2.65
N ASP A 98 0.51 -13.73 1.72
CA ASP A 98 -0.70 -13.44 0.93
C ASP A 98 -1.85 -14.28 1.49
N ILE A 99 -2.54 -13.74 2.49
CA ILE A 99 -3.43 -14.50 3.39
C ILE A 99 -4.48 -15.32 2.62
N PRO A 100 -5.22 -14.75 1.66
CA PRO A 100 -6.29 -15.47 0.98
C PRO A 100 -5.76 -16.54 0.01
N ASN A 101 -4.56 -16.34 -0.56
CA ASN A 101 -3.90 -17.31 -1.43
C ASN A 101 -3.18 -18.44 -0.66
N ASN A 102 -3.22 -18.41 0.67
CA ASN A 102 -2.64 -19.43 1.54
C ASN A 102 -1.14 -19.67 1.26
N GLU A 103 -0.40 -18.60 0.98
CA GLU A 103 1.03 -18.67 0.72
C GLU A 103 1.79 -17.57 1.46
N GLN A 104 3.09 -17.81 1.62
CA GLN A 104 4.06 -16.76 1.92
C GLN A 104 4.96 -16.54 0.71
N LEU A 105 5.35 -15.29 0.53
CA LEU A 105 6.30 -14.84 -0.48
C LEU A 105 7.63 -14.51 0.19
N ARG A 106 8.71 -14.52 -0.59
CA ARG A 106 10.05 -14.14 -0.14
C ARG A 106 10.71 -13.24 -1.17
N TRP A 107 11.09 -12.04 -0.77
CA TRP A 107 11.98 -11.15 -1.50
C TRP A 107 13.42 -11.34 -1.04
N ILE A 108 14.34 -11.57 -1.97
CA ILE A 108 15.77 -11.78 -1.72
C ILE A 108 16.52 -10.48 -2.03
N GLU A 109 17.37 -10.02 -1.11
CA GLU A 109 18.04 -8.73 -1.25
C GLU A 109 19.10 -8.71 -2.36
N GLU A 110 19.80 -9.83 -2.56
CA GLU A 110 20.94 -9.93 -3.48
C GLU A 110 20.60 -9.60 -4.93
N ASP A 111 19.43 -10.03 -5.41
CA ASP A 111 19.00 -9.85 -6.80
C ASP A 111 17.64 -9.13 -6.92
N GLY A 112 16.99 -8.86 -5.80
CA GLY A 112 15.67 -8.25 -5.74
C GLY A 112 14.53 -9.17 -6.18
N HIS A 113 14.77 -10.47 -6.34
CA HIS A 113 13.78 -11.43 -6.80
C HIS A 113 12.71 -11.72 -5.74
N VAL A 114 11.46 -11.85 -6.17
CA VAL A 114 10.34 -12.29 -5.33
C VAL A 114 9.90 -13.69 -5.72
N SER A 115 10.11 -14.66 -4.83
CA SER A 115 9.58 -16.01 -4.96
C SER A 115 8.19 -16.10 -4.34
N ARG A 116 7.22 -16.62 -5.10
CA ARG A 116 5.93 -17.07 -4.57
C ARG A 116 6.03 -18.48 -3.98
N ARG A 117 5.05 -18.87 -3.18
CA ARG A 117 4.99 -20.20 -2.53
C ARG A 117 6.25 -20.57 -1.76
N PHE A 118 6.91 -19.59 -1.14
CA PHE A 118 8.05 -19.85 -0.25
C PHE A 118 7.64 -20.77 0.90
N ARG A 119 6.44 -20.55 1.46
CA ARG A 119 5.70 -21.52 2.26
C ARG A 119 4.31 -21.71 1.65
N PHE A 120 3.99 -22.95 1.28
CA PHE A 120 2.71 -23.31 0.67
C PHE A 120 2.37 -24.79 0.93
N PRO A 121 1.18 -25.10 1.47
CA PRO A 121 0.24 -24.17 2.09
C PRO A 121 0.85 -23.50 3.34
N SER A 122 0.43 -22.27 3.64
CA SER A 122 0.94 -21.51 4.80
C SER A 122 0.00 -21.50 6.01
N GLY A 123 -1.13 -22.21 5.95
CA GLY A 123 -2.15 -22.17 7.00
C GLY A 123 -2.85 -20.81 7.11
N ASN A 124 -2.94 -20.06 6.00
CA ASN A 124 -3.39 -18.67 5.97
C ASN A 124 -2.64 -17.82 7.01
N SER A 125 -1.32 -17.99 7.04
CA SER A 125 -0.45 -17.22 7.95
C SER A 125 -0.62 -15.72 7.74
N ASN A 126 -0.55 -14.95 8.82
CA ASN A 126 -0.60 -13.49 8.82
C ASN A 126 0.71 -12.95 9.41
N GLY A 127 0.76 -12.65 10.71
CA GLY A 127 1.96 -12.14 11.36
C GLY A 127 3.13 -13.12 11.27
N ASN A 128 4.31 -12.61 10.93
CA ASN A 128 5.56 -13.36 10.93
C ASN A 128 6.62 -12.64 11.78
N THR A 129 7.57 -13.40 12.32
CA THR A 129 8.80 -12.90 12.92
C THR A 129 9.89 -13.96 12.84
N PHE A 130 11.10 -13.65 13.32
CA PHE A 130 12.17 -14.61 13.50
C PHE A 130 12.57 -14.66 14.97
N ASP A 131 12.84 -15.86 15.48
CA ASP A 131 13.42 -16.00 16.81
C ASP A 131 14.91 -15.64 16.82
N PHE A 132 15.54 -15.64 18.00
CA PHE A 132 16.96 -15.31 18.16
C PHE A 132 17.92 -16.29 17.47
N GLN A 133 17.44 -17.45 17.04
CA GLN A 133 18.23 -18.40 16.26
C GLN A 133 18.05 -18.15 14.75
N GLY A 134 17.06 -17.35 14.35
CA GLY A 134 16.74 -17.05 12.96
C GLY A 134 15.73 -18.02 12.35
N ARG A 135 15.01 -18.80 13.17
CA ARG A 135 13.88 -19.61 12.73
C ARG A 135 12.64 -18.74 12.62
N GLN A 136 11.85 -18.98 11.58
CA GLN A 136 10.63 -18.22 11.35
C GLN A 136 9.52 -18.68 12.29
N ILE A 137 8.82 -17.72 12.89
CA ILE A 137 7.58 -17.92 13.63
C ILE A 137 6.44 -17.26 12.83
N ALA A 138 5.30 -17.94 12.72
CA ALA A 138 4.12 -17.45 12.00
C ALA A 138 2.83 -17.67 12.81
N CYS A 139 1.92 -16.69 12.73
CA CYS A 139 0.56 -16.80 13.24
C CYS A 139 -0.36 -17.32 12.13
N GLU A 140 -0.91 -18.52 12.28
CA GLU A 140 -1.73 -19.19 11.27
C GLU A 140 -3.22 -19.02 11.58
N HIS A 141 -3.97 -18.36 10.69
CA HIS A 141 -5.43 -18.25 10.83
C HIS A 141 -6.12 -19.61 10.66
N GLY A 142 -5.74 -20.38 9.63
CA GLY A 142 -6.43 -21.62 9.25
C GLY A 142 -6.27 -22.72 10.30
N ASN A 143 -5.06 -22.85 10.85
CA ASN A 143 -4.76 -23.86 11.88
C ASN A 143 -4.95 -23.33 13.31
N ARG A 144 -5.29 -22.04 13.47
CA ARG A 144 -5.52 -21.37 14.77
C ARG A 144 -4.36 -21.56 15.75
N ARG A 145 -3.13 -21.39 15.27
CA ARG A 145 -1.92 -21.65 16.06
C ARG A 145 -0.79 -20.68 15.74
N VAL A 146 0.16 -20.61 16.66
CA VAL A 146 1.49 -20.04 16.41
C VAL A 146 2.43 -21.20 16.09
N ALA A 147 3.04 -21.16 14.91
CA ALA A 147 3.94 -22.19 14.41
C ALA A 147 5.36 -21.64 14.28
N ARG A 148 6.36 -22.48 14.52
CA ARG A 148 7.76 -22.21 14.21
C ARG A 148 8.25 -23.22 13.18
N TYR A 149 8.83 -22.72 12.09
CA TYR A 149 9.46 -23.56 11.08
C TYR A 149 10.89 -23.88 11.53
N GLU A 150 11.18 -25.15 11.75
CA GLU A 150 12.51 -25.63 12.14
C GLU A 150 13.42 -25.77 10.90
N TYR A 151 14.74 -25.86 11.12
CA TYR A 151 15.71 -25.94 10.03
C TYR A 151 15.65 -27.23 9.22
N ASP A 152 15.22 -28.32 9.86
CA ASP A 152 15.02 -29.62 9.21
C ASP A 152 13.71 -29.67 8.40
N GLY A 153 12.95 -28.57 8.37
CA GLY A 153 11.69 -28.46 7.66
C GLY A 153 10.48 -28.90 8.48
N SER A 154 10.66 -29.42 9.70
CA SER A 154 9.56 -29.71 10.60
C SER A 154 8.91 -28.43 11.12
N ILE A 155 7.70 -28.57 11.66
CA ILE A 155 6.93 -27.46 12.23
C ILE A 155 6.66 -27.76 13.70
N THR A 156 7.16 -26.89 14.57
CA THR A 156 6.82 -26.91 16.00
C THR A 156 5.61 -26.00 16.24
N VAL A 157 4.60 -26.52 16.91
CA VAL A 157 3.48 -25.70 17.42
C VAL A 157 3.93 -25.05 18.72
N LEU A 158 3.95 -23.71 18.75
CA LEU A 158 4.30 -22.94 19.94
C LEU A 158 3.09 -22.67 20.83
N ALA A 159 1.91 -22.51 20.23
CA ALA A 159 0.64 -22.32 20.92
C ALA A 159 -0.54 -22.68 20.00
N ASP A 160 -1.53 -23.41 20.50
CA ASP A 160 -2.75 -23.81 19.78
C ASP A 160 -4.01 -23.84 20.66
N THR A 161 -3.87 -23.49 21.94
CA THR A 161 -4.93 -23.47 22.95
C THR A 161 -4.81 -22.19 23.79
N PHE A 162 -5.92 -21.76 24.40
CA PHE A 162 -6.03 -20.52 25.18
C PHE A 162 -6.71 -20.78 26.53
#